data_AF-A0AAU9INB8-F1
#
_entry.id   AF-A0AAU9INB8-F1
#
_cell.length_a   1.000
_cell.length_b   1.000
_cell.length_c   1.000
_cell.angle_alpha   90.00
_cell.angle_beta   90.00
_cell.angle_gamma   90.00
#
_symmetry.space_group_name_H-M   'P 1'
#
loop_
_entity.id
_entity.type
_entity.pdbx_description
1 polymer ?
#
loop_
_entity_poly.entity_id
_entity_poly.type
_entity_poly.pdbx_seq_one_letter_code
_entity_poly.pdbx_strand_id
1 'polypeptide(L)'
;MEYYASHPLTSRTMDLSSARSHIDTLFQEQEFEQKVIGTELIRWMQLTITLIVVLFLLIFCINLSMPYEIAIIPLILYDLFLLVQIIMQRKNQSSLTFLKRNIKEIAEHLGNLIFKFGVIIYLSYRDTSFLLISTPIFVTTAIRWIFKPKYSVECQAFSAIIRLIVRTLKLLAILSIGLKLDHSVSWSWITTFWPVWLGSSILAIVGLGMVLLLISSVCSFISGQGSYIDIVSSSWLLSVTWASSLSLFYFFYFLGLSLDEGDWSQMIAPNIVVILVLILLVILTKTCFQSLKIWWQDFFSNQDEDINHMPGAVHDINSPSQTVTEQIISILKKPPKFLVRVSNTYYKPCDEAKVTPTTPRHKKSKSEMVGRNQIPAETVETEPKYTNVSMVDASIHQSVDFSSNSTQKVCMICCSEEPNAVIMDCGHGGLCYSCSIELWKVQKCCHICRREISQVLEISKARSKILNVVSVTGVVYEDNSDE
;
A
#
# COMPACT_ATOMS: atom_id res chain seq x y z
N MET A 1 54.52 16.62 -45.64
CA MET A 1 54.82 15.43 -44.83
C MET A 1 54.37 15.75 -43.41
N GLU A 2 53.05 15.76 -43.17
CA GLU A 2 52.20 14.59 -42.89
C GLU A 2 52.52 13.95 -41.53
N TYR A 3 51.68 14.22 -40.54
CA TYR A 3 51.00 13.23 -39.69
C TYR A 3 50.17 13.97 -38.62
N TYR A 4 48.97 14.43 -39.00
CA TYR A 4 47.95 14.82 -38.03
C TYR A 4 46.83 13.78 -38.12
N ALA A 5 46.87 12.81 -37.20
CA ALA A 5 45.85 11.80 -37.05
C ALA A 5 44.54 12.45 -36.55
N SER A 6 43.50 12.33 -37.39
CA SER A 6 42.13 12.72 -37.11
C SER A 6 41.49 11.73 -36.13
N HIS A 7 41.32 12.13 -34.87
CA HIS A 7 40.45 11.38 -33.95
C HIS A 7 38.98 11.69 -34.22
N PRO A 8 38.11 10.67 -34.40
CA PRO A 8 36.71 10.87 -34.67
C PRO A 8 35.97 11.38 -33.42
N LEU A 9 35.23 12.48 -33.59
CA LEU A 9 34.25 12.99 -32.63
C LEU A 9 33.08 12.01 -32.54
N THR A 10 33.17 11.01 -31.66
CA THR A 10 32.02 10.20 -31.26
C THR A 10 31.03 11.09 -30.50
N SER A 11 29.88 11.34 -31.13
CA SER A 11 28.74 12.05 -30.55
C SER A 11 28.23 11.29 -29.33
N ARG A 12 27.99 12.04 -28.26
CA ARG A 12 27.52 11.54 -26.99
C ARG A 12 25.99 11.40 -27.06
N THR A 13 25.51 10.31 -27.66
CA THR A 13 24.14 9.81 -27.47
C THR A 13 24.05 9.32 -26.03
N MET A 14 23.85 10.25 -25.10
CA MET A 14 23.60 9.90 -23.71
C MET A 14 22.23 9.22 -23.64
N ASP A 15 22.23 8.06 -22.99
CA ASP A 15 21.27 6.95 -23.02
C ASP A 15 19.78 7.32 -22.89
N LEU A 16 19.16 7.70 -24.01
CA LEU A 16 17.71 7.56 -24.21
C LEU A 16 17.22 6.14 -23.89
N SER A 17 18.10 5.14 -23.99
CA SER A 17 17.88 3.74 -23.60
C SER A 17 17.61 3.58 -22.09
N SER A 18 18.33 4.29 -21.22
CA SER A 18 18.20 4.18 -19.76
C SER A 18 16.97 4.90 -19.23
N ALA A 19 16.61 6.06 -19.79
CA ALA A 19 15.36 6.74 -19.45
C ALA A 19 14.16 5.91 -19.93
N ARG A 20 14.24 5.32 -21.13
CA ARG A 20 13.21 4.43 -21.65
C ARG A 20 13.05 3.17 -20.80
N SER A 21 14.14 2.53 -20.37
CA SER A 21 14.05 1.34 -19.52
C SER A 21 13.40 1.64 -18.16
N HIS A 22 13.65 2.82 -17.58
CA HIS A 22 13.01 3.22 -16.32
C HIS A 22 11.52 3.49 -16.47
N ILE A 23 11.12 4.15 -17.56
CA ILE A 23 9.70 4.37 -17.88
C ILE A 23 9.00 3.02 -18.11
N ASP A 24 9.64 2.11 -18.86
CA ASP A 24 9.11 0.78 -19.11
C ASP A 24 8.96 -0.04 -17.79
N THR A 25 9.87 0.11 -16.83
CA THR A 25 9.74 -0.56 -15.51
C THR A 25 8.57 -0.01 -14.69
N LEU A 26 8.36 1.32 -14.66
CA LEU A 26 7.23 1.91 -13.94
C LEU A 26 5.88 1.47 -14.53
N PHE A 27 5.77 1.45 -15.86
CA PHE A 27 4.57 0.95 -16.53
C PHE A 27 4.30 -0.53 -16.21
N GLN A 28 5.35 -1.36 -16.15
CA GLN A 28 5.21 -2.77 -15.77
C GLN A 28 4.78 -2.96 -14.32
N GLU A 29 5.28 -2.15 -13.39
CA GLU A 29 4.87 -2.18 -11.99
C GLU A 29 3.40 -1.79 -11.82
N GLN A 30 2.98 -0.71 -12.48
CA GLN A 30 1.58 -0.26 -12.49
C GLN A 30 0.63 -1.32 -13.08
N GLU A 31 0.98 -1.91 -14.22
CA GLU A 31 0.16 -2.97 -14.83
C GLU A 31 0.07 -4.21 -13.91
N PHE A 32 1.17 -4.55 -13.24
CA PHE A 32 1.21 -5.64 -12.27
C PHE A 32 0.27 -5.37 -11.08
N GLU A 33 0.29 -4.18 -10.51
CA GLU A 33 -0.59 -3.79 -9.40
C GLU A 33 -2.07 -3.83 -9.78
N GLN A 34 -2.43 -3.24 -10.94
CA GLN A 34 -3.80 -3.29 -11.45
C GLN A 34 -4.30 -4.73 -11.67
N LYS A 35 -3.40 -5.62 -12.12
CA LYS A 35 -3.71 -7.04 -12.30
C LYS A 35 -3.93 -7.75 -10.97
N VAL A 36 -3.14 -7.43 -9.95
CA VAL A 36 -3.30 -7.97 -8.58
C VAL A 36 -4.64 -7.52 -7.99
N ILE A 37 -4.94 -6.22 -8.03
CA ILE A 37 -6.20 -5.64 -7.53
C ILE A 37 -7.40 -6.28 -8.22
N GLY A 38 -7.36 -6.36 -9.56
CA GLY A 38 -8.42 -6.98 -10.35
C GLY A 38 -8.64 -8.45 -10.01
N THR A 39 -7.58 -9.21 -9.78
CA THR A 39 -7.66 -10.63 -9.41
C THR A 39 -8.29 -10.82 -8.04
N GLU A 40 -7.94 -9.99 -7.06
CA GLU A 40 -8.56 -10.04 -5.73
C GLU A 40 -10.05 -9.68 -5.79
N LEU A 41 -10.44 -8.61 -6.50
CA LEU A 41 -11.86 -8.24 -6.67
C LEU A 41 -12.68 -9.37 -7.32
N ILE A 42 -12.12 -10.07 -8.31
CA ILE A 42 -12.77 -11.23 -8.95
C ILE A 42 -12.98 -12.36 -7.93
N ARG A 43 -11.98 -12.65 -7.08
CA ARG A 43 -12.10 -13.68 -6.04
C ARG A 43 -13.22 -13.35 -5.04
N TRP A 44 -13.33 -12.09 -4.63
CA TRP A 44 -14.43 -11.63 -3.77
C TRP A 44 -15.80 -11.81 -4.43
N MET A 45 -15.95 -11.42 -5.70
CA MET A 45 -17.20 -11.64 -6.44
C MET A 45 -17.57 -13.12 -6.55
N GLN A 46 -16.60 -14.00 -6.84
CA GLN A 46 -16.82 -15.45 -6.93
C GLN A 46 -17.26 -16.04 -5.58
N LEU A 47 -16.68 -15.57 -4.47
CA LEU A 47 -17.10 -15.96 -3.14
C LEU A 47 -18.53 -15.51 -2.86
N THR A 48 -18.89 -14.26 -3.18
CA THR A 48 -20.25 -13.74 -3.02
C THR A 48 -21.27 -14.53 -3.83
N ILE A 49 -20.96 -14.87 -5.08
CA ILE A 49 -21.82 -15.73 -5.92
C ILE A 49 -21.99 -17.11 -5.28
N THR A 50 -20.91 -17.70 -4.76
CA THR A 50 -20.98 -18.99 -4.06
C THR A 50 -21.90 -18.91 -2.84
N LEU A 51 -21.80 -17.82 -2.06
CA LEU A 51 -22.69 -17.59 -0.90
C LEU A 51 -24.16 -17.44 -1.32
N ILE A 52 -24.45 -16.76 -2.42
CA ILE A 52 -25.82 -16.67 -2.98
C ILE A 52 -26.36 -18.08 -3.28
N VAL A 53 -25.56 -18.94 -3.93
CA VAL A 53 -25.96 -20.32 -4.23
C VAL A 53 -26.20 -21.13 -2.96
N VAL A 54 -25.34 -20.98 -1.94
CA VAL A 54 -25.51 -21.64 -0.63
C VAL A 54 -26.81 -21.23 0.04
N LEU A 55 -27.11 -19.92 0.09
CA LEU A 55 -28.34 -19.41 0.71
C LEU A 55 -29.58 -19.86 -0.06
N PHE A 56 -29.51 -19.90 -1.40
CA PHE A 56 -30.60 -20.42 -2.22
C PHE A 56 -30.85 -21.92 -1.96
N LEU A 57 -29.79 -22.72 -1.90
CA LEU A 57 -29.89 -24.14 -1.56
C LEU A 57 -30.39 -24.35 -0.13
N LEU A 58 -30.03 -23.47 0.81
CA LEU A 58 -30.54 -23.53 2.18
C LEU A 58 -32.05 -23.30 2.21
N ILE A 59 -32.57 -22.27 1.52
CA ILE A 59 -34.01 -22.04 1.36
C ILE A 59 -34.69 -23.26 0.73
N PHE A 60 -34.09 -23.82 -0.32
CA PHE A 60 -34.62 -25.00 -1.00
C PHE A 60 -34.69 -26.22 -0.06
N CYS A 61 -33.64 -26.45 0.73
CA CYS A 61 -33.60 -27.54 1.71
C CYS A 61 -34.66 -27.36 2.79
N ILE A 62 -34.85 -26.15 3.32
CA ILE A 62 -35.88 -25.84 4.31
C ILE A 62 -37.28 -26.13 3.74
N ASN A 63 -37.59 -25.64 2.54
CA ASN A 63 -38.92 -25.81 1.93
C ASN A 63 -39.25 -27.26 1.58
N LEU A 64 -38.26 -28.05 1.15
CA LEU A 64 -38.46 -29.45 0.78
C LEU A 64 -38.17 -30.43 1.93
N SER A 65 -37.85 -29.94 3.13
CA SER A 65 -37.42 -30.78 4.26
C SER A 65 -36.25 -31.71 3.90
N MET A 66 -35.34 -31.24 3.07
CA MET A 66 -34.15 -31.97 2.65
C MET A 66 -32.99 -31.77 3.63
N PRO A 67 -32.03 -32.71 3.70
CA PRO A 67 -30.82 -32.57 4.51
C PRO A 67 -30.05 -31.28 4.18
N TYR A 68 -29.74 -30.49 5.22
CA TYR A 68 -29.05 -29.19 5.09
C TYR A 68 -27.59 -29.32 4.62
N GLU A 69 -27.02 -30.53 4.70
CA GLU A 69 -25.69 -30.88 4.22
C GLU A 69 -25.51 -30.52 2.74
N ILE A 70 -26.59 -30.59 1.95
CA ILE A 70 -26.59 -30.25 0.52
C ILE A 70 -26.19 -28.78 0.30
N ALA A 71 -26.58 -27.88 1.21
CA ALA A 71 -26.25 -26.46 1.10
C ALA A 71 -24.74 -26.17 1.28
N ILE A 72 -23.97 -27.10 1.86
CA ILE A 72 -22.52 -26.95 2.07
C ILE A 72 -21.73 -27.28 0.80
N ILE A 73 -22.29 -28.08 -0.12
CA ILE A 73 -21.60 -28.58 -1.32
C ILE A 73 -20.98 -27.45 -2.18
N PRO A 74 -21.66 -26.32 -2.48
CA PRO A 74 -21.05 -25.25 -3.26
C PRO A 74 -19.78 -24.68 -2.63
N LEU A 75 -19.70 -24.61 -1.29
CA LEU A 75 -18.50 -24.14 -0.59
C LEU A 75 -17.32 -25.13 -0.70
N ILE A 76 -17.60 -26.43 -0.81
CA ILE A 76 -16.60 -27.46 -1.06
C ILE A 76 -16.10 -27.35 -2.50
N LEU A 77 -17.01 -27.22 -3.46
CA LEU A 77 -16.68 -27.04 -4.87
C LEU A 77 -15.85 -25.77 -5.10
N TYR A 78 -16.15 -24.68 -4.40
CA TYR A 78 -15.38 -23.44 -4.47
C TYR A 78 -13.95 -23.61 -3.96
N ASP A 79 -13.73 -24.28 -2.82
CA ASP A 79 -12.37 -24.55 -2.33
C ASP A 79 -11.59 -25.48 -3.25
N LEU A 80 -12.25 -26.50 -3.83
CA LEU A 80 -11.65 -27.37 -4.84
C LEU A 80 -11.26 -26.58 -6.08
N PHE A 81 -12.12 -25.67 -6.54
CA PHE A 81 -11.82 -24.79 -7.67
C PHE A 81 -10.60 -23.90 -7.40
N LEU A 82 -10.50 -23.29 -6.21
CA LEU A 82 -9.32 -22.51 -5.83
C LEU A 82 -8.04 -23.36 -5.76
N LEU A 83 -8.13 -24.57 -5.21
CA LEU A 83 -7.02 -25.52 -5.19
C LEU A 83 -6.56 -25.87 -6.61
N VAL A 84 -7.50 -26.15 -7.52
CA VAL A 84 -7.21 -26.44 -8.93
C VAL A 84 -6.57 -25.24 -9.62
N GLN A 85 -7.06 -24.01 -9.37
CA GLN A 85 -6.44 -22.80 -9.91
C GLN A 85 -4.98 -22.65 -9.46
N ILE A 86 -4.70 -22.86 -8.17
CA ILE A 86 -3.33 -22.82 -7.63
C ILE A 86 -2.47 -23.89 -8.33
N ILE A 87 -2.96 -25.12 -8.44
CA ILE A 87 -2.24 -26.22 -9.12
C ILE A 87 -2.00 -25.91 -10.60
N MET A 88 -2.96 -25.32 -11.32
CA MET A 88 -2.81 -24.95 -12.73
C MET A 88 -1.75 -23.86 -12.94
N GLN A 89 -1.58 -22.94 -11.99
CA GLN A 89 -0.51 -21.93 -12.03
C GLN A 89 0.90 -22.55 -11.97
N ARG A 90 1.03 -23.81 -11.53
CA ARG A 90 2.31 -24.56 -11.53
C ARG A 90 2.94 -24.68 -12.91
N LYS A 91 2.14 -24.72 -13.98
CA LYS A 91 2.62 -25.00 -15.35
C LYS A 91 3.73 -24.03 -15.82
N ASN A 92 3.85 -22.86 -15.19
CA ASN A 92 4.79 -21.81 -15.59
C ASN A 92 5.97 -21.60 -14.62
N GLN A 93 6.13 -22.42 -13.58
CA GLN A 93 7.18 -22.24 -12.54
C GLN A 93 7.87 -23.56 -12.15
N SER A 94 9.11 -23.49 -11.69
CA SER A 94 9.83 -24.66 -11.17
C SER A 94 9.14 -25.22 -9.93
N SER A 95 9.07 -26.56 -9.81
CA SER A 95 8.27 -27.25 -8.79
C SER A 95 8.58 -26.82 -7.35
N LEU A 96 9.85 -26.59 -7.03
CA LEU A 96 10.30 -26.24 -5.68
C LEU A 96 9.94 -24.79 -5.29
N THR A 97 10.12 -23.84 -6.20
CA THR A 97 9.80 -22.42 -5.93
C THR A 97 8.29 -22.21 -5.83
N PHE A 98 7.53 -22.88 -6.71
CA PHE A 98 6.07 -22.92 -6.68
C PHE A 98 5.55 -23.46 -5.34
N LEU A 99 6.06 -24.61 -4.89
CA LEU A 99 5.61 -25.23 -3.64
C LEU A 99 5.91 -24.31 -2.45
N LYS A 100 7.13 -23.77 -2.34
CA LYS A 100 7.49 -22.85 -1.24
C LYS A 100 6.61 -21.60 -1.20
N ARG A 101 6.22 -21.08 -2.36
CA ARG A 101 5.36 -19.89 -2.46
C ARG A 101 3.92 -20.20 -2.06
N ASN A 102 3.38 -21.33 -2.50
CA ASN A 102 1.94 -21.62 -2.41
C ASN A 102 1.56 -22.62 -1.32
N ILE A 103 2.51 -23.24 -0.61
CA ILE A 103 2.22 -24.25 0.44
C ILE A 103 1.24 -23.76 1.50
N LYS A 104 1.30 -22.46 1.85
CA LYS A 104 0.40 -21.86 2.85
C LYS A 104 -1.04 -21.81 2.36
N GLU A 105 -1.24 -21.41 1.10
CA GLU A 105 -2.56 -21.33 0.48
C GLU A 105 -3.14 -22.74 0.25
N ILE A 106 -2.30 -23.68 -0.20
CA ILE A 106 -2.68 -25.08 -0.38
C ILE A 106 -3.10 -25.71 0.95
N ALA A 107 -2.29 -25.55 1.99
CA ALA A 107 -2.60 -26.08 3.32
C ALA A 107 -3.92 -25.51 3.87
N GLU A 108 -4.17 -24.22 3.66
CA GLU A 108 -5.41 -23.58 4.08
C GLU A 108 -6.65 -24.13 3.35
N HIS A 109 -6.62 -24.23 2.02
CA HIS A 109 -7.74 -24.78 1.27
C HIS A 109 -7.98 -26.25 1.64
N LEU A 110 -6.91 -27.02 1.86
CA LEU A 110 -7.03 -28.41 2.31
C LEU A 110 -7.65 -28.51 3.70
N GLY A 111 -7.22 -27.67 4.65
CA GLY A 111 -7.82 -27.60 5.99
C GLY A 111 -9.30 -27.22 5.96
N ASN A 112 -9.67 -26.23 5.14
CA ASN A 112 -11.07 -25.85 4.95
C ASN A 112 -11.90 -26.98 4.33
N LEU A 113 -11.36 -27.73 3.36
CA LEU A 113 -12.02 -28.89 2.77
C LEU A 113 -12.25 -29.99 3.81
N ILE A 114 -11.21 -30.40 4.52
CA ILE A 114 -11.32 -31.45 5.55
C ILE A 114 -12.37 -31.05 6.59
N PHE A 115 -12.37 -29.79 7.03
CA PHE A 115 -13.39 -29.30 7.95
C PHE A 115 -14.81 -29.38 7.37
N LYS A 116 -15.04 -28.90 6.14
CA LYS A 116 -16.38 -28.93 5.52
C LYS A 116 -16.89 -30.35 5.33
N PHE A 117 -16.03 -31.29 4.93
CA PHE A 117 -16.38 -32.71 4.88
C PHE A 117 -16.68 -33.26 6.28
N GLY A 118 -15.88 -32.88 7.28
CA GLY A 118 -16.14 -33.21 8.67
C GLY A 118 -17.49 -32.67 9.17
N VAL A 119 -17.87 -31.44 8.81
CA VAL A 119 -19.20 -30.88 9.15
C VAL A 119 -20.34 -31.70 8.53
N ILE A 120 -20.19 -32.17 7.29
CA ILE A 120 -21.18 -33.08 6.68
C ILE A 120 -21.28 -34.38 7.48
N ILE A 121 -20.13 -34.99 7.83
CA ILE A 121 -20.09 -36.21 8.66
C ILE A 121 -20.74 -35.97 10.02
N TYR A 122 -20.45 -34.84 10.67
CA TYR A 122 -21.03 -34.45 11.95
C TYR A 122 -22.57 -34.38 11.86
N LEU A 123 -23.09 -33.68 10.84
CA LEU A 123 -24.53 -33.51 10.66
C LEU A 123 -25.23 -34.85 10.41
N SER A 124 -24.58 -35.77 9.69
CA SER A 124 -25.15 -37.07 9.35
C SER A 124 -25.09 -38.11 10.49
N TYR A 125 -24.00 -38.14 11.29
CA TYR A 125 -23.79 -39.21 12.29
C TYR A 125 -23.94 -38.76 13.75
N ARG A 126 -23.82 -37.47 14.07
CA ARG A 126 -23.95 -36.86 15.43
C ARG A 126 -23.09 -37.43 16.57
N ASP A 127 -22.36 -38.53 16.37
CA ASP A 127 -21.59 -39.21 17.43
C ASP A 127 -20.18 -38.64 17.67
N THR A 128 -19.74 -37.69 16.85
CA THR A 128 -18.39 -37.10 16.91
C THR A 128 -18.40 -35.70 17.50
N SER A 129 -17.46 -35.35 18.38
CA SER A 129 -17.29 -33.97 18.86
C SER A 129 -17.00 -32.99 17.71
N PHE A 130 -17.75 -31.90 17.66
CA PHE A 130 -17.60 -30.86 16.65
C PHE A 130 -16.24 -30.16 16.77
N LEU A 131 -15.75 -29.97 18.00
CA LEU A 131 -14.44 -29.36 18.23
C LEU A 131 -13.31 -30.19 17.60
N LEU A 132 -13.38 -31.53 17.67
CA LEU A 132 -12.40 -32.40 17.01
C LEU A 132 -12.39 -32.20 15.49
N ILE A 133 -13.58 -32.05 14.88
CA ILE A 133 -13.75 -31.81 13.45
C ILE A 133 -13.20 -30.44 13.03
N SER A 134 -13.25 -29.46 13.92
CA SER A 134 -12.72 -28.10 13.66
C SER A 134 -11.19 -28.01 13.65
N THR A 135 -10.47 -29.00 14.20
CA THR A 135 -9.01 -28.99 14.36
C THR A 135 -8.20 -28.66 13.10
N PRO A 136 -8.55 -29.11 11.87
CA PRO A 136 -7.76 -28.79 10.68
C PRO A 136 -7.73 -27.29 10.35
N ILE A 137 -8.80 -26.54 10.63
CA ILE A 137 -8.81 -25.08 10.40
C ILE A 137 -7.95 -24.37 11.44
N PHE A 138 -7.99 -24.80 12.71
CA PHE A 138 -7.12 -24.24 13.74
C PHE A 138 -5.65 -24.46 13.42
N VAL A 139 -5.27 -25.70 13.06
CA VAL A 139 -3.88 -26.04 12.71
C VAL A 139 -3.41 -25.25 11.50
N THR A 140 -4.20 -25.18 10.42
CA THR A 140 -3.79 -24.45 9.21
C THR A 140 -3.72 -22.94 9.42
N THR A 141 -4.56 -22.39 10.29
CA THR A 141 -4.47 -20.98 10.68
C THR A 141 -3.24 -20.70 11.54
N ALA A 142 -2.92 -21.58 12.50
CA ALA A 142 -1.73 -21.46 13.35
C ALA A 142 -0.44 -21.52 12.51
N ILE A 143 -0.36 -22.45 11.55
CA ILE A 143 0.73 -22.51 10.57
C ILE A 143 0.88 -21.15 9.87
N ARG A 144 -0.21 -20.54 9.41
CA ARG A 144 -0.16 -19.26 8.71
C ARG A 144 0.31 -18.11 9.60
N TRP A 145 -0.04 -18.10 10.89
CA TRP A 145 0.47 -17.13 11.87
C TRP A 145 1.98 -17.24 12.06
N ILE A 146 2.51 -18.47 12.15
CA ILE A 146 3.95 -18.71 12.34
C ILE A 146 4.75 -18.20 11.13
N PHE A 147 4.24 -18.40 9.92
CA PHE A 147 4.95 -18.00 8.72
C PHE A 147 4.53 -16.60 8.23
N LYS A 148 5.19 -15.55 8.73
CA LYS A 148 5.03 -14.17 8.23
C LYS A 148 5.33 -14.09 6.72
N PRO A 149 4.35 -13.78 5.85
CA PRO A 149 4.61 -13.56 4.43
C PRO A 149 5.37 -12.23 4.21
N LYS A 150 6.18 -12.18 3.14
CA LYS A 150 6.78 -10.94 2.65
C LYS A 150 5.83 -10.35 1.60
N TYR A 151 5.41 -9.10 1.78
CA TYR A 151 4.57 -8.38 0.82
C TYR A 151 5.43 -7.43 0.01
N SER A 152 5.20 -7.37 -1.29
CA SER A 152 5.89 -6.43 -2.19
C SER A 152 5.13 -5.11 -2.35
N VAL A 153 3.80 -5.14 -2.17
CA VAL A 153 2.90 -3.99 -2.39
C VAL A 153 2.04 -3.80 -1.14
N GLU A 154 1.76 -2.55 -0.78
CA GLU A 154 0.97 -2.17 0.41
C GLU A 154 -0.46 -2.72 0.35
N CYS A 155 -1.09 -2.70 -0.83
CA CYS A 155 -2.39 -3.32 -1.07
C CYS A 155 -2.44 -4.80 -0.64
N GLN A 156 -1.37 -5.56 -0.92
CA GLN A 156 -1.30 -6.98 -0.54
C GLN A 156 -1.16 -7.13 0.98
N ALA A 157 -0.39 -6.25 1.61
CA ALA A 157 -0.24 -6.23 3.07
C ALA A 157 -1.58 -5.93 3.74
N PHE A 158 -2.28 -4.88 3.29
CA PHE A 158 -3.60 -4.49 3.77
C PHE A 158 -4.64 -5.61 3.60
N SER A 159 -4.76 -6.16 2.38
CA SER A 159 -5.65 -7.30 2.08
C SER A 159 -5.34 -8.51 2.98
N ALA A 160 -4.07 -8.76 3.27
CA ALA A 160 -3.70 -9.87 4.12
C ALA A 160 -3.98 -9.63 5.61
N ILE A 161 -3.90 -8.39 6.10
CA ILE A 161 -4.34 -8.00 7.45
C ILE A 161 -5.85 -8.21 7.57
N ILE A 162 -6.65 -7.72 6.61
CA ILE A 162 -8.11 -7.94 6.62
C ILE A 162 -8.44 -9.44 6.64
N ARG A 163 -7.79 -10.23 5.76
CA ARG A 163 -7.96 -11.70 5.74
C ARG A 163 -7.58 -12.36 7.06
N LEU A 164 -6.56 -11.85 7.76
CA LEU A 164 -6.18 -12.33 9.07
C LEU A 164 -7.28 -12.06 10.11
N ILE A 165 -7.80 -10.83 10.16
CA ILE A 165 -8.89 -10.44 11.07
C ILE A 165 -10.14 -11.30 10.83
N VAL A 166 -10.60 -11.39 9.57
CA VAL A 166 -11.76 -12.20 9.18
C VAL A 166 -11.56 -13.67 9.56
N ARG A 167 -10.34 -14.21 9.38
CA ARG A 167 -10.03 -15.59 9.76
C ARG A 167 -10.07 -15.79 11.27
N THR A 168 -9.53 -14.87 12.06
CA THR A 168 -9.59 -14.93 13.52
C THR A 168 -11.05 -14.90 14.01
N LEU A 169 -11.88 -14.00 13.47
CA LEU A 169 -13.30 -13.95 13.79
C LEU A 169 -14.03 -15.25 13.41
N LYS A 170 -13.72 -15.83 12.23
CA LYS A 170 -14.23 -17.14 11.81
C LYS A 170 -13.85 -18.24 12.79
N LEU A 171 -12.60 -18.30 13.24
CA LEU A 171 -12.15 -19.29 14.22
C LEU A 171 -12.86 -19.16 15.55
N LEU A 172 -13.01 -17.94 16.05
CA LEU A 172 -13.74 -17.68 17.29
C LEU A 172 -15.21 -18.08 17.17
N ALA A 173 -15.85 -17.83 16.01
CA ALA A 173 -17.21 -18.26 15.74
C ALA A 173 -17.32 -19.80 15.71
N ILE A 174 -16.41 -20.48 15.00
CA ILE A 174 -16.37 -21.95 14.96
C ILE A 174 -16.15 -22.55 16.36
N LEU A 175 -15.26 -21.96 17.16
CA LEU A 175 -15.01 -22.38 18.54
C LEU A 175 -16.27 -22.24 19.40
N SER A 176 -16.94 -21.09 19.32
CA SER A 176 -18.14 -20.80 20.13
C SER A 176 -19.29 -21.73 19.74
N ILE A 177 -19.53 -21.92 18.44
CA ILE A 177 -20.52 -22.87 17.92
C ILE A 177 -20.16 -24.30 18.36
N GLY A 178 -18.89 -24.68 18.28
CA GLY A 178 -18.43 -26.01 18.68
C GLY A 178 -18.63 -26.30 20.17
N LEU A 179 -18.29 -25.36 21.04
CA LEU A 179 -18.54 -25.48 22.48
C LEU A 179 -20.02 -25.65 22.80
N LYS A 180 -20.89 -24.95 22.06
CA LYS A 180 -22.35 -25.05 22.21
C LYS A 180 -22.88 -26.39 21.72
N LEU A 181 -22.42 -26.84 20.55
CA LEU A 181 -22.81 -28.12 19.94
C LEU A 181 -22.35 -29.31 20.78
N ASP A 182 -21.16 -29.25 21.36
CA ASP A 182 -20.60 -30.28 22.25
C ASP A 182 -21.14 -30.18 23.70
N HIS A 183 -22.21 -29.39 23.93
CA HIS A 183 -22.85 -29.18 25.24
C HIS A 183 -21.91 -28.72 26.37
N SER A 184 -20.76 -28.13 26.02
CA SER A 184 -19.79 -27.63 26.99
C SER A 184 -20.20 -26.29 27.60
N VAL A 185 -21.09 -25.55 26.91
CA VAL A 185 -21.66 -24.28 27.38
C VAL A 185 -23.19 -24.25 27.20
N SER A 186 -23.89 -23.63 28.14
CA SER A 186 -25.36 -23.52 28.15
C SER A 186 -25.89 -22.20 27.59
N TRP A 187 -25.12 -21.49 26.75
CA TRP A 187 -25.51 -20.19 26.19
C TRP A 187 -26.69 -20.30 25.22
N SER A 188 -27.47 -19.23 25.01
CA SER A 188 -28.41 -19.18 23.88
C SER A 188 -27.66 -19.14 22.55
N TRP A 189 -28.32 -19.49 21.45
CA TRP A 189 -27.69 -19.42 20.12
C TRP A 189 -27.32 -17.98 19.75
N ILE A 190 -28.15 -17.01 20.12
CA ILE A 190 -27.86 -15.58 19.92
C ILE A 190 -26.56 -15.19 20.63
N THR A 191 -26.35 -15.60 21.88
CA THR A 191 -25.10 -15.32 22.62
C THR A 191 -23.91 -16.11 22.06
N THR A 192 -24.14 -17.31 21.53
CA THR A 192 -23.11 -18.15 20.90
C THR A 192 -22.47 -17.46 19.68
N PHE A 193 -23.23 -16.62 18.98
CA PHE A 193 -22.74 -15.84 17.84
C PHE A 193 -22.00 -14.52 18.21
N TRP A 194 -21.57 -14.33 19.46
CA TRP A 194 -20.84 -13.11 19.87
C TRP A 194 -19.64 -12.72 18.98
N PRO A 195 -18.84 -13.64 18.40
CA PRO A 195 -17.75 -13.24 17.51
C PRO A 195 -18.25 -12.63 16.20
N VAL A 196 -19.44 -13.04 15.76
CA VAL A 196 -20.12 -12.44 14.59
C VAL A 196 -20.59 -11.04 14.93
N TRP A 197 -21.16 -10.82 16.13
CA TRP A 197 -21.56 -9.49 16.59
C TRP A 197 -20.36 -8.55 16.67
N LEU A 198 -19.22 -9.02 17.21
CA LEU A 198 -17.97 -8.28 17.22
C LEU A 198 -17.52 -7.90 15.80
N GLY A 199 -17.55 -8.85 14.87
CA GLY A 199 -17.24 -8.59 13.47
C GLY A 199 -18.17 -7.56 12.82
N SER A 200 -19.47 -7.65 13.09
CA SER A 200 -20.46 -6.68 12.60
C SER A 200 -20.24 -5.29 13.21
N SER A 201 -19.91 -5.19 14.50
CA SER A 201 -19.58 -3.91 15.15
C SER A 201 -18.34 -3.26 14.54
N ILE A 202 -17.28 -4.05 14.27
CA ILE A 202 -16.08 -3.55 13.58
C ILE A 202 -16.44 -3.03 12.19
N LEU A 203 -17.23 -3.78 11.42
CA LEU A 203 -17.68 -3.34 10.09
C LEU A 203 -18.54 -2.08 10.14
N ALA A 204 -19.39 -1.92 11.16
CA ALA A 204 -20.17 -0.69 11.37
C ALA A 204 -19.27 0.52 11.65
N ILE A 205 -18.24 0.36 12.49
CA ILE A 205 -17.25 1.42 12.77
C ILE A 205 -16.48 1.80 11.50
N VAL A 206 -16.02 0.80 10.73
CA VAL A 206 -15.39 1.06 9.42
C VAL A 206 -16.37 1.78 8.50
N GLY A 207 -17.64 1.37 8.49
CA GLY A 207 -18.70 2.03 7.73
C GLY A 207 -18.88 3.51 8.09
N LEU A 208 -18.75 3.89 9.36
CA LEU A 208 -18.75 5.29 9.79
C LEU A 208 -17.53 6.06 9.24
N GLY A 209 -16.34 5.45 9.26
CA GLY A 209 -15.16 6.02 8.61
C GLY A 209 -15.37 6.23 7.11
N MET A 210 -16.03 5.30 6.43
CA MET A 210 -16.37 5.42 5.00
C MET A 210 -17.37 6.54 4.71
N VAL A 211 -18.24 6.91 5.67
CA VAL A 211 -19.10 8.11 5.53
C VAL A 211 -18.25 9.37 5.46
N LEU A 212 -17.24 9.49 6.34
CA LEU A 212 -16.33 10.64 6.32
C LEU A 212 -15.53 10.71 5.02
N LEU A 213 -15.05 9.57 4.52
CA LEU A 213 -14.38 9.49 3.22
C LEU A 213 -15.31 9.91 2.07
N LEU A 214 -16.57 9.46 2.07
CA LEU A 214 -17.54 9.87 1.06
C LEU A 214 -17.81 11.38 1.11
N ILE A 215 -18.01 11.95 2.31
CA ILE A 215 -18.19 13.40 2.48
C ILE A 215 -16.96 14.14 1.94
N SER A 216 -15.75 13.68 2.26
CA SER A 216 -14.50 14.26 1.76
C SER A 216 -14.41 14.21 0.24
N SER A 217 -14.72 13.07 -0.39
CA SER A 217 -14.74 12.93 -1.85
C SER A 217 -15.76 13.86 -2.50
N VAL A 218 -16.94 14.02 -1.90
CA VAL A 218 -17.99 14.93 -2.39
C VAL A 218 -17.56 16.39 -2.27
N CYS A 219 -16.99 16.80 -1.13
CA CYS A 219 -16.46 18.14 -0.95
C CYS A 219 -15.35 18.46 -1.95
N SER A 220 -14.39 17.53 -2.14
CA SER A 220 -13.29 17.69 -3.11
C SER A 220 -13.81 17.85 -4.54
N PHE A 221 -14.83 17.07 -4.94
CA PHE A 221 -15.48 17.21 -6.24
C PHE A 221 -16.20 18.55 -6.41
N ILE A 222 -16.92 19.03 -5.39
CA ILE A 222 -17.60 20.34 -5.42
C ILE A 222 -16.59 21.49 -5.52
N SER A 223 -15.43 21.35 -4.88
CA SER A 223 -14.32 22.30 -4.99
C SER A 223 -13.60 22.27 -6.34
N GLY A 224 -13.97 21.36 -7.25
CA GLY A 224 -13.34 21.18 -8.55
C GLY A 224 -11.95 20.53 -8.50
N GLN A 225 -11.56 19.97 -7.35
CA GLN A 225 -10.27 19.31 -7.14
C GLN A 225 -10.37 17.78 -7.26
N GLY A 226 -11.52 17.20 -6.91
CA GLY A 226 -11.74 15.75 -6.87
C GLY A 226 -12.27 15.17 -8.16
N SER A 227 -12.04 13.87 -8.37
CA SER A 227 -12.58 13.14 -9.52
C SER A 227 -13.94 12.50 -9.21
N TYR A 228 -14.76 12.28 -10.23
CA TYR A 228 -16.00 11.49 -10.07
C TYR A 228 -15.71 10.04 -9.64
N ILE A 229 -14.53 9.51 -9.97
CA ILE A 229 -14.09 8.16 -9.59
C ILE A 229 -13.99 8.02 -8.07
N ASP A 230 -13.58 9.09 -7.36
CA ASP A 230 -13.49 9.10 -5.90
C ASP A 230 -14.86 8.96 -5.24
N ILE A 231 -15.87 9.68 -5.75
CA ILE A 231 -17.24 9.59 -5.23
C ILE A 231 -17.80 8.18 -5.47
N VAL A 232 -17.64 7.63 -6.68
CA VAL A 232 -18.15 6.28 -7.01
C VAL A 232 -17.49 5.22 -6.14
N SER A 233 -16.17 5.31 -5.95
CA SER A 233 -15.41 4.32 -5.19
C SER A 233 -15.69 4.40 -3.69
N SER A 234 -15.75 5.60 -3.12
CA SER A 234 -16.16 5.82 -1.72
C SER A 234 -17.60 5.38 -1.48
N SER A 235 -18.52 5.64 -2.42
CA SER A 235 -19.91 5.19 -2.35
C SER A 235 -20.03 3.66 -2.42
N TRP A 236 -19.23 3.01 -3.28
CA TRP A 236 -19.14 1.55 -3.34
C TRP A 236 -18.62 0.96 -2.02
N LEU A 237 -17.54 1.52 -1.46
CA LEU A 237 -16.97 1.07 -0.18
C LEU A 237 -17.98 1.19 0.97
N LEU A 238 -18.68 2.33 1.04
CA LEU A 238 -19.74 2.56 2.03
C LEU A 238 -20.87 1.52 1.85
N SER A 239 -21.32 1.31 0.61
CA SER A 239 -22.38 0.35 0.30
C SER A 239 -21.98 -1.07 0.70
N VAL A 240 -20.79 -1.53 0.36
CA VAL A 240 -20.28 -2.88 0.69
C VAL A 240 -20.16 -3.05 2.20
N THR A 241 -19.60 -2.08 2.92
CA THR A 241 -19.38 -2.17 4.37
C THR A 241 -20.71 -2.22 5.14
N TRP A 242 -21.65 -1.33 4.83
CA TRP A 242 -22.97 -1.31 5.47
C TRP A 242 -23.82 -2.51 5.08
N ALA A 243 -23.90 -2.85 3.80
CA ALA A 243 -24.67 -4.00 3.34
C ALA A 243 -24.16 -5.31 3.95
N SER A 244 -22.85 -5.49 4.04
CA SER A 244 -22.25 -6.68 4.66
C SER A 244 -22.53 -6.72 6.17
N SER A 245 -22.39 -5.59 6.88
CA SER A 245 -22.69 -5.52 8.32
C SER A 245 -24.16 -5.85 8.60
N LEU A 246 -25.10 -5.20 7.89
CA LEU A 246 -26.53 -5.43 8.06
C LEU A 246 -26.94 -6.85 7.67
N SER A 247 -26.38 -7.39 6.59
CA SER A 247 -26.69 -8.77 6.14
C SER A 247 -26.21 -9.81 7.14
N LEU A 248 -24.99 -9.65 7.68
CA LEU A 248 -24.47 -10.54 8.72
C LEU A 248 -25.30 -10.46 9.99
N PHE A 249 -25.60 -9.23 10.45
CA PHE A 249 -26.41 -9.03 11.63
C PHE A 249 -27.77 -9.70 11.50
N TYR A 250 -28.47 -9.39 10.40
CA TYR A 250 -29.82 -9.87 10.14
C TYR A 250 -29.87 -11.39 9.97
N PHE A 251 -28.97 -11.99 9.18
CA PHE A 251 -28.92 -13.44 8.99
C PHE A 251 -28.69 -14.18 10.31
N PHE A 252 -27.66 -13.79 11.08
CA PHE A 252 -27.31 -14.52 12.30
C PHE A 252 -28.32 -14.30 13.43
N TYR A 253 -29.04 -13.17 13.43
CA TYR A 253 -30.06 -12.90 14.43
C TYR A 253 -31.23 -13.88 14.28
N PHE A 254 -31.76 -14.00 13.05
CA PHE A 254 -32.81 -14.96 12.76
C PHE A 254 -32.33 -16.41 12.82
N LEU A 255 -31.07 -16.69 12.48
CA LEU A 255 -30.49 -18.02 12.67
C LEU A 255 -30.47 -18.40 14.15
N GLY A 256 -30.11 -17.46 15.02
CA GLY A 256 -30.15 -17.67 16.48
C GLY A 256 -31.56 -17.99 16.97
N LEU A 257 -32.55 -17.20 16.57
CA LEU A 257 -33.96 -17.42 16.91
C LEU A 257 -34.47 -18.79 16.42
N SER A 258 -34.24 -19.12 15.15
CA SER A 258 -34.65 -20.42 14.59
C SER A 258 -33.97 -21.60 15.27
N LEU A 259 -32.73 -21.45 15.72
CA LEU A 259 -32.01 -22.50 16.44
C LEU A 259 -32.48 -22.65 17.90
N ASP A 260 -32.85 -21.55 18.57
CA ASP A 260 -33.37 -21.57 19.94
C ASP A 260 -34.83 -22.10 19.98
N GLU A 261 -35.67 -21.71 19.01
CA GLU A 261 -37.09 -22.14 18.94
C GLU A 261 -37.30 -23.47 18.21
N GLY A 262 -36.34 -23.89 17.38
CA GLY A 262 -36.46 -25.08 16.52
C GLY A 262 -37.34 -24.88 15.28
N ASP A 263 -37.79 -23.64 15.01
CA ASP A 263 -38.60 -23.29 13.85
C ASP A 263 -37.73 -22.69 12.73
N TRP A 264 -37.39 -23.53 11.76
CA TRP A 264 -36.59 -23.15 10.59
C TRP A 264 -37.35 -22.32 9.55
N SER A 265 -38.68 -22.22 9.64
CA SER A 265 -39.47 -21.45 8.67
C SER A 265 -39.15 -19.95 8.73
N GLN A 266 -38.78 -19.46 9.92
CA GLN A 266 -38.40 -18.07 10.17
C GLN A 266 -37.12 -17.66 9.41
N MET A 267 -36.30 -18.61 8.95
CA MET A 267 -35.09 -18.33 8.16
C MET A 267 -35.38 -17.98 6.69
N ILE A 268 -36.57 -18.28 6.16
CA ILE A 268 -36.84 -18.11 4.72
C ILE A 268 -36.78 -16.64 4.31
N ALA A 269 -37.54 -15.77 4.98
CA ALA A 269 -37.58 -14.34 4.64
C ALA A 269 -36.21 -13.64 4.84
N PRO A 270 -35.49 -13.85 5.94
CA PRO A 270 -34.15 -13.31 6.13
C PRO A 270 -33.16 -13.71 5.04
N ASN A 271 -33.17 -14.99 4.64
CA ASN A 271 -32.30 -15.47 3.57
C ASN A 271 -32.60 -14.80 2.23
N ILE A 272 -33.88 -14.59 1.89
CA ILE A 272 -34.26 -13.89 0.65
C ILE A 272 -33.72 -12.46 0.65
N VAL A 273 -33.86 -11.72 1.75
CA VAL A 273 -33.33 -10.35 1.87
C VAL A 273 -31.82 -10.33 1.68
N VAL A 274 -31.09 -11.23 2.34
CA VAL A 274 -29.63 -11.31 2.22
C VAL A 274 -29.22 -11.67 0.78
N ILE A 275 -29.90 -12.61 0.12
CA ILE A 275 -29.65 -12.95 -1.28
C ILE A 275 -29.81 -11.71 -2.17
N LEU A 276 -30.89 -10.95 -2.02
CA LEU A 276 -31.12 -9.74 -2.81
C LEU A 276 -30.02 -8.70 -2.61
N VAL A 277 -29.59 -8.50 -1.36
CA VAL A 277 -28.48 -7.60 -1.03
C VAL A 277 -27.17 -8.08 -1.68
N LEU A 278 -26.84 -9.36 -1.58
CA LEU A 278 -25.63 -9.91 -2.20
C LEU A 278 -25.67 -9.81 -3.74
N ILE A 279 -26.81 -10.04 -4.37
CA ILE A 279 -26.98 -9.85 -5.83
C ILE A 279 -26.73 -8.38 -6.20
N LEU A 280 -27.31 -7.44 -5.45
CA LEU A 280 -27.07 -6.01 -5.66
C LEU A 280 -25.59 -5.65 -5.52
N LEU A 281 -24.89 -6.21 -4.52
CA LEU A 281 -23.45 -5.99 -4.33
C LEU A 281 -22.62 -6.55 -5.49
N VAL A 282 -22.96 -7.71 -6.05
CA VAL A 282 -22.27 -8.27 -7.23
C VAL A 282 -22.49 -7.36 -8.44
N ILE A 283 -23.71 -6.91 -8.68
CA ILE A 283 -24.03 -5.99 -9.78
C ILE A 283 -23.27 -4.67 -9.61
N LEU A 284 -23.33 -4.07 -8.42
CA LEU A 284 -22.66 -2.81 -8.12
C LEU A 284 -21.14 -2.94 -8.31
N THR A 285 -20.53 -4.00 -7.78
CA THR A 285 -19.08 -4.26 -7.92
C THR A 285 -18.68 -4.45 -9.38
N LYS A 286 -19.50 -5.16 -10.16
CA LYS A 286 -19.25 -5.36 -11.60
C LYS A 286 -19.33 -4.03 -12.37
N THR A 287 -20.31 -3.19 -12.07
CA THR A 287 -20.50 -1.88 -12.70
C THR A 287 -19.36 -0.93 -12.36
N CYS A 288 -18.89 -0.92 -11.11
CA CYS A 288 -17.81 -0.05 -10.65
C CYS A 288 -16.40 -0.62 -10.87
N PHE A 289 -16.26 -1.81 -11.49
CA PHE A 289 -15.02 -2.57 -11.48
C PHE A 289 -13.79 -1.82 -12.01
N GLN A 290 -13.94 -1.07 -13.11
CA GLN A 290 -12.83 -0.29 -13.67
C GLN A 290 -12.48 0.92 -12.81
N SER A 291 -13.50 1.64 -12.32
CA SER A 291 -13.31 2.77 -11.40
C SER A 291 -12.60 2.33 -10.12
N LEU A 292 -12.98 1.18 -9.56
CA LEU A 292 -12.35 0.63 -8.37
C LEU A 292 -10.89 0.27 -8.60
N LYS A 293 -10.53 -0.29 -9.77
CA LYS A 293 -9.13 -0.60 -10.08
C LYS A 293 -8.25 0.64 -10.08
N ILE A 294 -8.70 1.70 -10.75
CA ILE A 294 -7.97 2.97 -10.85
C ILE A 294 -7.87 3.59 -9.45
N TRP A 295 -8.99 3.70 -8.75
CA TRP A 295 -9.04 4.30 -7.42
C TRP A 295 -8.15 3.58 -6.40
N TRP A 296 -8.19 2.24 -6.36
CA TRP A 296 -7.33 1.49 -5.45
C TRP A 296 -5.85 1.65 -5.78
N GLN A 297 -5.51 1.77 -7.06
CA GLN A 297 -4.12 2.02 -7.46
C GLN A 297 -3.68 3.39 -6.93
N ASP A 298 -4.44 4.45 -7.23
CA ASP A 298 -4.14 5.81 -6.79
C ASP A 298 -4.06 5.92 -5.26
N PHE A 299 -4.95 5.23 -4.53
CA PHE A 299 -4.98 5.18 -3.07
C PHE A 299 -3.69 4.64 -2.44
N PHE A 300 -3.04 3.65 -3.08
CA PHE A 300 -1.79 3.07 -2.60
C PHE A 300 -0.55 3.73 -3.21
N SER A 301 -0.62 4.31 -4.41
CA SER A 301 0.53 4.95 -5.07
C SER A 301 0.81 6.37 -4.56
N ASN A 302 -0.23 7.15 -4.20
CA ASN A 302 -0.07 8.56 -3.88
C ASN A 302 0.49 8.87 -2.47
N GLN A 303 0.74 7.85 -1.63
CA GLN A 303 1.29 8.11 -0.29
C GLN A 303 2.76 8.58 -0.29
N ASP A 304 3.50 8.35 -1.38
CA ASP A 304 4.95 8.66 -1.42
C ASP A 304 5.29 10.01 -2.10
N GLU A 305 4.41 10.57 -2.96
CA GLU A 305 4.77 11.76 -3.77
C GLU A 305 4.55 13.11 -3.05
N ASP A 306 3.48 13.26 -2.25
CA ASP A 306 3.18 14.53 -1.57
C ASP A 306 4.21 14.91 -0.49
N ILE A 307 5.06 13.96 -0.08
CA ILE A 307 6.08 14.17 0.97
C ILE A 307 7.34 14.84 0.41
N ASN A 308 7.62 14.72 -0.89
CA ASN A 308 8.88 15.17 -1.49
C ASN A 308 8.78 16.53 -2.22
N HIS A 309 7.58 17.09 -2.38
CA HIS A 309 7.32 18.34 -3.10
C HIS A 309 6.87 19.50 -2.20
N MET A 310 7.46 19.68 -1.01
CA MET A 310 7.53 21.02 -0.38
C MET A 310 8.80 21.74 -0.83
N PRO A 311 8.76 22.60 -1.87
CA PRO A 311 9.89 23.45 -2.21
C PRO A 311 9.93 24.62 -1.22
N GLY A 312 10.81 24.54 -0.23
CA GLY A 312 11.49 25.71 0.37
C GLY A 312 10.64 26.94 0.70
N ALA A 313 9.36 26.79 1.04
CA ALA A 313 8.57 27.90 1.56
C ALA A 313 9.04 28.14 2.99
N VAL A 314 9.77 29.25 3.15
CA VAL A 314 10.10 29.83 4.45
C VAL A 314 8.80 29.92 5.25
N HIS A 315 8.73 29.15 6.33
CA HIS A 315 7.60 29.11 7.26
C HIS A 315 7.29 30.53 7.76
N ASP A 316 6.15 31.07 7.35
CA ASP A 316 5.38 31.96 8.22
C ASP A 316 4.71 31.09 9.30
N ILE A 317 4.93 31.47 10.55
CA ILE A 317 4.68 30.67 11.77
C ILE A 317 3.18 30.54 12.13
N ASN A 318 2.25 31.00 11.29
CA ASN A 318 0.85 31.21 11.69
C ASN A 318 -0.22 30.44 10.88
N SER A 319 0.08 29.26 10.32
CA SER A 319 -0.97 28.40 9.73
C SER A 319 -1.54 27.43 10.77
N PRO A 320 -2.85 27.47 11.08
CA PRO A 320 -3.48 26.57 12.02
C PRO A 320 -3.82 25.21 11.38
N SER A 321 -3.63 24.16 12.18
CA SER A 321 -4.06 22.76 12.01
C SER A 321 -3.46 21.96 10.84
N GLN A 322 -2.26 21.41 11.06
CA GLN A 322 -1.89 20.14 10.43
C GLN A 322 -2.87 19.05 10.87
N THR A 323 -3.33 18.22 9.93
CA THR A 323 -4.32 17.18 10.22
C THR A 323 -3.67 16.05 11.04
N VAL A 324 -4.44 15.39 11.93
CA VAL A 324 -3.95 14.27 12.77
C VAL A 324 -3.28 13.18 11.92
N THR A 325 -3.73 13.00 10.69
CA THR A 325 -3.13 12.09 9.71
C THR A 325 -1.67 12.46 9.38
N GLU A 326 -1.35 13.74 9.21
CA GLU A 326 0.02 14.20 8.92
C GLU A 326 0.98 13.96 10.10
N GLN A 327 0.51 14.12 11.34
CA GLN A 327 1.32 13.86 12.54
C GLN A 327 1.67 12.37 12.68
N ILE A 328 0.69 11.48 12.50
CA ILE A 328 0.91 10.02 12.55
C ILE A 328 1.82 9.57 11.40
N ILE A 329 1.66 10.13 10.19
CA ILE A 329 2.49 9.81 9.03
C ILE A 329 3.95 10.24 9.23
N SER A 330 4.19 11.37 9.90
CA SER A 330 5.55 11.86 10.16
C SER A 330 6.40 10.90 11.01
N ILE A 331 5.76 10.11 11.88
CA ILE A 331 6.40 9.11 12.76
C ILE A 331 6.76 7.83 11.98
N LEU A 332 6.12 7.57 10.84
CA LEU A 332 6.30 6.35 10.03
C LEU A 332 7.28 6.49 8.85
N LYS A 333 7.95 7.64 8.69
CA LYS A 333 8.92 7.87 7.60
C LYS A 333 10.00 6.77 7.59
N LYS A 334 10.01 5.95 6.54
CA LYS A 334 11.14 5.05 6.27
C LYS A 334 12.36 5.89 5.89
N PRO A 335 13.54 5.61 6.47
CA PRO A 335 14.76 6.34 6.15
C PRO A 335 15.17 6.11 4.68
N PRO A 336 15.71 7.12 3.99
CA PRO A 336 16.23 6.97 2.63
C PRO A 336 17.40 5.99 2.63
N LYS A 337 17.53 5.19 1.57
CA LYS A 337 18.66 4.27 1.40
C LYS A 337 19.94 4.99 0.96
N PHE A 338 19.81 6.11 0.26
CA PHE A 338 20.91 6.86 -0.32
C PHE A 338 20.77 8.35 -0.08
N LEU A 339 21.91 9.00 0.14
CA LEU A 339 22.02 10.45 0.25
C LEU A 339 23.04 10.96 -0.76
N VAL A 340 22.75 12.12 -1.35
CA VAL A 340 23.71 12.87 -2.16
C VAL A 340 24.34 13.96 -1.30
N ARG A 341 25.67 13.95 -1.25
CA ARG A 341 26.45 15.01 -0.62
C ARG A 341 26.42 16.26 -1.50
N VAL A 342 25.77 17.31 -1.00
CA VAL A 342 25.69 18.62 -1.68
C VAL A 342 26.84 19.51 -1.24
N SER A 343 27.22 19.44 0.04
CA SER A 343 28.39 20.12 0.60
C SER A 343 29.08 19.27 1.68
N ASN A 344 30.14 19.77 2.30
CA ASN A 344 30.80 19.03 3.38
C ASN A 344 29.91 18.75 4.59
N THR A 345 28.92 19.62 4.81
CA THR A 345 28.03 19.63 5.98
C THR A 345 26.56 19.51 5.59
N TYR A 346 26.23 19.31 4.31
CA TYR A 346 24.84 19.23 3.85
C TYR A 346 24.62 18.09 2.85
N TYR A 347 23.58 17.32 3.10
CA TYR A 347 23.19 16.11 2.37
C TYR A 347 21.71 16.20 2.02
N LYS A 348 21.36 15.64 0.85
CA LYS A 348 19.98 15.57 0.38
C LYS A 348 19.61 14.11 0.07
N PRO A 349 18.42 13.62 0.48
CA PRO A 349 17.91 12.33 0.02
C PRO A 349 17.94 12.25 -1.50
N CYS A 350 18.33 11.09 -2.01
CA CYS A 350 18.34 10.86 -3.45
C CYS A 350 17.79 9.47 -3.75
N ASP A 351 16.82 9.43 -4.64
CA ASP A 351 16.39 8.18 -5.24
C ASP A 351 17.48 7.72 -6.20
N GLU A 352 17.93 6.48 -6.03
CA GLU A 352 19.03 5.86 -6.79
C GLU A 352 18.82 5.99 -8.32
N ALA A 353 17.55 6.10 -8.75
CA ALA A 353 17.12 6.23 -10.13
C ALA A 353 17.60 7.51 -10.87
N LYS A 354 18.04 8.57 -10.17
CA LYS A 354 18.29 9.88 -10.80
C LYS A 354 19.76 10.27 -10.99
N VAL A 355 20.74 9.49 -10.51
CA VAL A 355 22.15 9.90 -10.57
C VAL A 355 22.95 9.09 -11.58
N THR A 356 22.89 9.49 -12.84
CA THR A 356 23.90 9.08 -13.84
C THR A 356 25.12 10.02 -13.78
N PRO A 357 26.36 9.52 -13.86
CA PRO A 357 27.55 10.35 -13.76
C PRO A 357 27.76 11.20 -15.04
N THR A 358 27.50 12.50 -14.94
CA THR A 358 27.81 13.47 -16.00
C THR A 358 29.27 13.94 -15.87
N THR A 359 30.15 13.56 -16.81
CA THR A 359 31.51 14.14 -16.92
C THR A 359 31.48 15.45 -17.75
N PRO A 360 32.23 16.50 -17.35
CA PRO A 360 32.14 17.84 -17.95
C PRO A 360 32.87 17.94 -19.28
N ARG A 361 32.26 18.63 -20.26
CA ARG A 361 32.78 18.86 -21.63
C ARG A 361 33.12 20.35 -21.78
N HIS A 362 34.39 20.70 -21.93
CA HIS A 362 34.85 22.09 -22.16
C HIS A 362 34.39 22.62 -23.53
N LYS A 363 33.68 23.76 -23.55
CA LYS A 363 33.35 24.51 -24.78
C LYS A 363 34.44 25.56 -25.04
N LYS A 364 35.04 25.53 -26.24
CA LYS A 364 35.87 26.60 -26.82
C LYS A 364 34.99 27.40 -27.79
N SER A 365 34.92 28.72 -27.61
CA SER A 365 34.25 29.64 -28.53
C SER A 365 35.11 29.84 -29.78
N LYS A 366 34.46 29.87 -30.96
CA LYS A 366 35.04 30.37 -32.20
C LYS A 366 34.06 31.35 -32.84
N SER A 367 34.55 32.56 -33.05
CA SER A 367 33.97 33.63 -33.86
C SER A 367 34.14 33.28 -35.34
N GLU A 368 33.10 33.49 -36.15
CA GLU A 368 33.19 33.49 -37.61
C GLU A 368 32.48 34.73 -38.17
N MET A 369 33.24 35.51 -38.94
CA MET A 369 32.83 36.59 -39.83
C MET A 369 32.25 36.01 -41.14
N VAL A 370 31.72 36.91 -41.99
CA VAL A 370 31.34 36.82 -43.43
C VAL A 370 29.82 36.96 -43.60
N GLY A 371 29.25 37.79 -44.48
CA GLY A 371 29.76 38.69 -45.51
C GLY A 371 28.58 39.34 -46.26
N ARG A 372 28.79 40.57 -46.73
CA ARG A 372 28.00 41.45 -47.62
C ARG A 372 27.27 40.72 -48.78
N ASN A 373 26.04 41.11 -49.14
CA ASN A 373 25.71 42.19 -50.11
C ASN A 373 24.24 42.18 -50.64
N GLN A 374 23.76 43.39 -50.97
CA GLN A 374 22.73 43.80 -51.96
C GLN A 374 21.27 44.14 -51.53
N ILE A 375 20.87 45.31 -52.06
CA ILE A 375 19.65 46.16 -52.03
C ILE A 375 19.15 46.19 -53.50
N PRO A 376 17.83 46.30 -53.89
CA PRO A 376 16.94 47.47 -53.67
C PRO A 376 15.42 47.19 -53.46
N ALA A 377 14.77 47.91 -52.55
CA ALA A 377 13.90 49.09 -52.73
C ALA A 377 12.43 48.78 -53.11
N GLU A 378 11.49 49.04 -52.18
CA GLU A 378 10.29 49.88 -52.41
C GLU A 378 9.43 50.02 -51.12
N THR A 379 9.14 51.29 -50.81
CA THR A 379 7.88 51.90 -50.29
C THR A 379 6.95 51.17 -49.30
N VAL A 380 6.67 51.82 -48.15
CA VAL A 380 5.36 52.43 -47.75
C VAL A 380 5.33 52.67 -46.23
N GLU A 381 4.74 53.81 -45.86
CA GLU A 381 4.58 54.46 -44.55
C GLU A 381 3.84 53.62 -43.48
N THR A 382 4.19 53.78 -42.19
CA THR A 382 3.32 54.35 -41.11
C THR A 382 3.83 54.08 -39.69
N GLU A 383 4.01 55.19 -38.93
CA GLU A 383 3.67 55.43 -37.51
C GLU A 383 4.32 54.68 -36.32
N PRO A 384 4.39 55.33 -35.14
CA PRO A 384 5.42 55.10 -34.12
C PRO A 384 4.91 54.28 -32.93
N LYS A 385 5.79 53.52 -32.24
CA LYS A 385 5.78 53.40 -30.76
C LYS A 385 6.79 52.40 -30.15
N TYR A 386 7.31 52.86 -29.01
CA TYR A 386 7.85 52.13 -27.84
C TYR A 386 9.19 51.39 -27.94
N THR A 387 10.21 52.10 -27.44
CA THR A 387 11.36 51.58 -26.70
C THR A 387 10.96 50.52 -25.68
N ASN A 388 11.63 49.36 -25.69
CA ASN A 388 11.72 48.48 -24.54
C ASN A 388 13.15 48.00 -24.31
N VAL A 389 13.47 48.06 -23.02
CA VAL A 389 14.73 47.82 -22.35
C VAL A 389 15.07 46.33 -22.34
N SER A 390 16.36 46.06 -22.41
CA SER A 390 17.02 44.77 -22.34
C SER A 390 17.25 44.28 -20.89
N MET A 391 17.47 42.96 -20.75
CA MET A 391 18.02 42.22 -19.60
C MET A 391 17.01 41.94 -18.46
N VAL A 392 16.92 40.74 -17.86
CA VAL A 392 17.96 39.81 -17.37
C VAL A 392 17.42 38.37 -17.40
N ASP A 393 18.18 37.45 -18.00
CA ASP A 393 17.96 36.00 -17.93
C ASP A 393 19.04 35.41 -17.02
N ALA A 394 18.64 34.87 -15.86
CA ALA A 394 19.55 34.44 -14.80
C ALA A 394 19.81 32.92 -14.86
N SER A 395 20.71 32.51 -15.76
CA SER A 395 21.27 31.15 -15.77
C SER A 395 22.39 31.03 -14.72
N ILE A 396 22.06 30.43 -13.57
CA ILE A 396 23.04 30.01 -12.54
C ILE A 396 23.70 28.70 -13.00
N HIS A 397 24.79 28.82 -13.75
CA HIS A 397 25.76 27.74 -13.96
C HIS A 397 27.06 28.12 -13.24
N GLN A 398 27.20 27.69 -11.98
CA GLN A 398 28.46 27.78 -11.25
C GLN A 398 28.98 26.35 -11.01
N SER A 399 29.83 25.87 -11.92
CA SER A 399 30.68 24.70 -11.67
C SER A 399 31.81 25.13 -10.73
N VAL A 400 31.60 24.95 -9.43
CA VAL A 400 32.65 25.13 -8.43
C VAL A 400 33.52 23.87 -8.47
N ASP A 401 34.68 23.98 -9.12
CA ASP A 401 35.73 22.97 -9.05
C ASP A 401 36.21 22.86 -7.59
N PHE A 402 35.81 21.78 -6.93
CA PHE A 402 36.21 21.42 -5.57
C PHE A 402 37.64 20.83 -5.58
N SER A 403 38.63 21.64 -5.95
CA SER A 403 40.04 21.28 -5.79
C SER A 403 40.76 22.24 -4.86
N SER A 404 41.38 21.67 -3.84
CA SER A 404 42.45 22.17 -2.97
C SER A 404 42.09 23.06 -1.76
N ASN A 405 42.48 22.55 -0.58
CA ASN A 405 42.66 23.18 0.75
C ASN A 405 41.49 23.28 1.75
N SER A 406 40.58 22.30 1.83
CA SER A 406 39.64 22.21 2.97
C SER A 406 40.22 21.40 4.14
N THR A 407 40.63 22.12 5.18
CA THR A 407 41.24 21.68 6.44
C THR A 407 40.27 21.01 7.43
N GLN A 408 39.10 20.52 7.01
CA GLN A 408 38.17 19.85 7.93
C GLN A 408 37.69 18.52 7.36
N LYS A 409 38.47 17.47 7.66
CA LYS A 409 38.10 16.05 7.48
C LYS A 409 37.60 15.41 8.77
N VAL A 410 37.52 16.16 9.86
CA VAL A 410 37.17 15.66 11.19
C VAL A 410 35.84 16.23 11.66
N CYS A 411 35.16 15.50 12.53
CA CYS A 411 33.93 15.86 13.21
C CYS A 411 34.08 17.21 13.92
N MET A 412 33.10 18.09 13.76
CA MET A 412 33.16 19.44 14.33
C MET A 412 33.02 19.48 15.86
N ILE A 413 32.52 18.40 16.48
CA ILE A 413 32.34 18.31 17.93
C ILE A 413 33.58 17.70 18.58
N CYS A 414 33.97 16.47 18.21
CA CYS A 414 35.08 15.77 18.86
C CYS A 414 36.45 16.07 18.24
N CYS A 415 36.51 16.67 17.05
CA CYS A 415 37.74 16.95 16.29
C CYS A 415 38.66 15.72 16.07
N SER A 416 38.13 14.51 16.24
CA SER A 416 38.92 13.27 16.30
C SER A 416 38.53 12.26 15.22
N GLU A 417 37.23 12.03 15.02
CA GLU A 417 36.70 11.06 14.05
C GLU A 417 36.27 11.72 12.74
N GLU A 418 36.20 10.96 11.64
CA GLU A 418 35.66 11.46 10.37
C GLU A 418 34.13 11.65 10.43
N PRO A 419 33.58 12.72 9.84
CA PRO A 419 32.13 12.90 9.75
C PRO A 419 31.46 11.80 8.93
N ASN A 420 30.60 11.02 9.57
CA ASN A 420 29.84 9.94 8.95
C ASN A 420 28.37 9.91 9.38
N ALA A 421 27.82 11.05 9.82
CA ALA A 421 26.42 11.16 10.20
C ALA A 421 25.69 12.34 9.57
N VAL A 422 24.38 12.16 9.39
CA VAL A 422 23.45 13.15 8.83
C VAL A 422 22.18 13.20 9.70
N ILE A 423 21.75 14.42 10.04
CA ILE A 423 20.49 14.68 10.73
C ILE A 423 19.37 14.77 9.69
N MET A 424 18.39 13.87 9.74
CA MET A 424 17.41 13.69 8.65
C MET A 424 16.55 14.91 8.39
N ASP A 425 16.05 15.56 9.44
CA ASP A 425 15.03 16.60 9.30
C ASP A 425 15.57 17.87 8.63
N CYS A 426 16.89 18.04 8.63
CA CYS A 426 17.53 19.22 8.06
C CYS A 426 18.64 18.91 7.06
N GLY A 427 19.07 17.65 6.91
CA GLY A 427 20.16 17.25 6.02
C GLY A 427 21.56 17.69 6.47
N HIS A 428 21.71 18.30 7.65
CA HIS A 428 23.00 18.73 8.15
C HIS A 428 23.84 17.54 8.64
N GLY A 429 25.12 17.53 8.25
CA GLY A 429 26.13 16.57 8.71
C GLY A 429 27.36 17.28 9.30
N GLY A 430 28.55 16.73 9.06
CA GLY A 430 29.80 17.27 9.64
C GLY A 430 30.08 16.75 11.06
N LEU A 431 29.28 15.79 11.53
CA LEU A 431 29.49 15.06 12.78
C LEU A 431 29.86 13.61 12.48
N CYS A 432 30.65 13.01 13.36
CA CYS A 432 30.71 11.56 13.46
C CYS A 432 29.42 11.05 14.13
N TYR A 433 29.13 9.78 13.87
CA TYR A 433 27.90 9.14 14.33
C TYR A 433 27.75 9.14 15.85
N SER A 434 28.83 8.87 16.59
CA SER A 434 28.86 8.92 18.06
C SER A 434 28.42 10.30 18.60
N CYS A 435 29.03 11.39 18.13
CA CYS A 435 28.66 12.75 18.54
C CYS A 435 27.23 13.13 18.13
N SER A 436 26.74 12.69 16.95
CA SER A 436 25.36 12.97 16.54
C SER A 436 24.32 12.27 17.42
N ILE A 437 24.62 11.06 17.90
CA ILE A 437 23.75 10.33 18.83
C ILE A 437 23.71 11.01 20.19
N GLU A 438 24.85 11.49 20.69
CA GLU A 438 24.90 12.24 21.95
C GLU A 438 24.15 13.58 21.85
N LEU A 439 24.34 14.29 20.73
CA LEU A 439 23.61 15.52 20.43
C LEU A 439 22.09 15.28 20.41
N TRP A 440 21.65 14.20 19.77
CA TRP A 440 20.26 13.78 19.74
C TRP A 440 19.72 13.44 21.14
N LYS A 441 20.47 12.70 21.95
CA LYS A 441 20.05 12.32 23.31
C LYS A 441 19.94 13.51 24.27
N VAL A 442 20.91 14.43 24.23
CA VAL A 442 21.04 15.50 25.23
C VAL A 442 20.33 16.76 24.79
N GLN A 443 20.61 17.26 23.59
CA GLN A 443 20.12 18.56 23.12
C GLN A 443 18.87 18.45 22.25
N LYS A 444 18.62 17.28 21.65
CA LYS A 444 17.51 17.00 20.72
C LYS A 444 17.41 17.93 19.50
N CYS A 445 18.37 18.82 19.29
CA CYS A 445 18.37 19.82 18.22
C CYS A 445 19.68 19.81 17.44
N CYS A 446 19.61 20.13 16.14
CA CYS A 446 20.76 20.22 15.26
C CYS A 446 21.70 21.36 15.67
N HIS A 447 22.99 21.07 15.82
CA HIS A 447 24.00 22.08 16.22
C HIS A 447 24.21 23.19 15.17
N ILE A 448 23.82 22.97 13.91
CA ILE A 448 23.94 23.98 12.83
C ILE A 448 22.68 24.85 12.75
N CYS A 449 21.50 24.25 12.61
CA CYS A 449 20.26 24.99 12.35
C CYS A 449 19.24 24.99 13.49
N ARG A 450 19.55 24.35 14.62
CA ARG A 450 18.72 24.25 15.83
C ARG A 450 17.33 23.63 15.66
N ARG A 451 17.04 22.99 14.51
CA ARG A 451 15.83 22.20 14.30
C ARG A 451 15.88 20.92 15.14
N GLU A 452 14.75 20.49 15.68
CA GLU A 452 14.62 19.22 16.39
C GLU A 452 15.07 18.04 15.52
N ILE A 453 15.72 17.05 16.15
CA ILE A 453 16.26 15.85 15.51
C ILE A 453 15.30 14.69 15.79
N SER A 454 14.57 14.24 14.77
CA SER A 454 13.77 13.03 14.81
C SER A 454 14.63 11.78 14.59
N GLN A 455 15.59 11.88 13.68
CA GLN A 455 16.43 10.75 13.25
C GLN A 455 17.86 11.19 12.86
N VAL A 456 18.81 10.29 13.16
CA VAL A 456 20.22 10.37 12.80
C VAL A 456 20.56 9.19 11.89
N LEU A 457 21.12 9.46 10.72
CA LEU A 457 21.61 8.44 9.79
C LEU A 457 23.13 8.32 9.89
N GLU A 458 23.63 7.09 9.88
CA GLU A 458 25.02 6.80 9.59
C GLU A 458 25.21 6.56 8.09
N ILE A 459 26.22 7.20 7.50
CA ILE A 459 26.54 7.11 6.07
C ILE A 459 27.86 6.37 5.85
N SER A 460 27.97 5.67 4.74
CA SER A 460 29.20 4.98 4.34
C SER A 460 30.34 5.97 4.14
N LYS A 461 31.57 5.63 4.56
CA LYS A 461 32.77 6.47 4.42
C LYS A 461 33.32 6.59 2.98
N ALA A 462 32.50 6.30 1.98
CA ALA A 462 32.92 6.36 0.58
C ALA A 462 33.18 7.81 0.15
N ARG A 463 34.17 8.03 -0.72
CA ARG A 463 34.44 9.36 -1.32
C ARG A 463 33.46 9.72 -2.45
N SER A 464 32.43 8.91 -2.67
CA SER A 464 31.43 9.12 -3.70
C SER A 464 30.49 10.27 -3.32
N LYS A 465 29.95 10.94 -4.35
CA LYS A 465 28.92 11.98 -4.17
C LYS A 465 27.61 11.39 -3.65
N ILE A 466 27.34 10.12 -3.98
CA ILE A 466 26.21 9.34 -3.46
C ILE A 466 26.74 8.44 -2.35
N LEU A 467 26.07 8.43 -1.21
CA LEU A 467 26.46 7.70 -0.01
C LEU A 467 25.33 6.78 0.41
N ASN A 468 25.68 5.57 0.81
CA ASN A 468 24.72 4.59 1.31
C ASN A 468 24.46 4.87 2.78
N VAL A 469 23.21 4.76 3.19
CA VAL A 469 22.81 4.80 4.60
C VAL A 469 23.06 3.42 5.21
N VAL A 470 23.96 3.37 6.18
CA VAL A 470 24.44 2.13 6.82
C VAL A 470 23.57 1.78 8.01
N SER A 471 23.24 2.77 8.84
CA SER A 471 22.43 2.58 10.03
C SER A 471 21.53 3.80 10.27
N VAL A 472 20.46 3.59 11.01
CA VAL A 472 19.43 4.59 11.30
C VAL A 472 19.08 4.52 12.77
N THR A 473 19.11 5.66 13.44
CA THR A 473 18.67 5.78 14.84
C THR A 473 17.67 6.90 14.96
N GLY A 474 16.52 6.60 15.52
CA GLY A 474 15.45 7.55 15.77
C GLY A 474 14.75 7.25 17.08
N VAL A 475 13.81 8.12 17.46
CA VAL A 475 12.97 7.91 18.63
C VAL A 475 12.08 6.70 18.33
N VAL A 476 12.36 5.57 18.97
CA VAL A 476 11.35 4.53 19.12
C VAL A 476 10.43 5.07 20.20
N TYR A 477 9.27 5.59 19.81
CA TYR A 477 8.21 5.83 20.78
C TYR A 477 7.81 4.45 21.30
N GLU A 478 8.32 4.06 22.47
CA GLU A 478 7.70 3.00 23.25
C GLU A 478 6.32 3.54 23.62
N ASP A 479 5.30 2.89 23.06
CA ASP A 479 3.89 3.22 23.25
C ASP A 479 3.56 2.89 24.72
N ASN A 480 3.78 3.85 25.63
CA ASN A 480 3.41 3.75 27.05
C ASN A 480 1.88 3.81 27.17
N SER A 481 1.22 2.74 26.74
CA SER A 481 -0.23 2.54 26.78
C SER A 481 -0.68 1.63 27.93
N ASP A 482 0.21 1.37 28.90
CA ASP A 482 -0.06 0.63 30.14
C ASP A 482 0.00 1.55 31.39
N GLU A 483 -0.72 2.67 31.38
CA GLU A 483 -1.12 3.41 32.60
C GLU A 483 -2.62 3.73 32.60
#